data_AF-A0A6G8AF67-F1
#
_entry.id   AF-A0A6G8AF67-F1
#
_cell.length_a   1.000
_cell.length_b   1.000
_cell.length_c   1.000
_cell.angle_alpha   90.00
_cell.angle_beta   90.00
_cell.angle_gamma   90.00
#
_symmetry.space_group_name_H-M   'P 1'
#
loop_
_entity.id
_entity.type
_entity.pdbx_description
1 polymer ?
#
loop_
_entity_poly.entity_id
_entity_poly.type
_entity_poly.pdbx_seq_one_letter_code
_entity_poly.pdbx_strand_id
1 'polypeptide(L)'
;MALVMIVIRDVQDRFHGFLSSVMLEVAPNIFVSPRMNPGVRERVWQVMTDWYGNLPQGSAVMIWRDVNAVGGVGLAHLGDPPRELFEADGMWLVRRRVSSTQKAP
;
A
#
# COMPACT_ATOMS: atom_id res chain seq x y z
N MET A 1 14.75 -1.18 -12.21
CA MET A 1 13.29 -1.48 -12.32
C MET A 1 12.94 -2.46 -11.22
N ALA A 2 11.83 -2.24 -10.52
CA ALA A 2 11.41 -3.07 -9.41
C ALA A 2 10.05 -3.71 -9.70
N LEU A 3 9.79 -4.86 -9.09
CA LEU A 3 8.44 -5.35 -8.91
C LEU A 3 7.71 -4.38 -7.98
N VAL A 4 6.52 -3.96 -8.40
CA VAL A 4 5.62 -3.10 -7.63
C VAL A 4 4.31 -3.83 -7.44
N MET A 5 3.81 -3.82 -6.21
CA MET A 5 2.49 -4.29 -5.86
C MET A 5 1.68 -3.13 -5.28
N ILE A 6 0.41 -3.02 -5.66
CA ILE A 6 -0.54 -2.11 -5.03
C ILE A 6 -1.72 -2.94 -4.53
N VAL A 7 -2.08 -2.72 -3.26
CA VAL A 7 -3.28 -3.29 -2.65
C VAL A 7 -4.22 -2.15 -2.32
N ILE A 8 -5.48 -2.27 -2.72
CA ILE A 8 -6.53 -1.30 -2.39
C ILE A 8 -7.63 -1.95 -1.54
N ARG A 9 -8.30 -1.15 -0.72
CA ARG A 9 -9.45 -1.59 0.09
C ARG A 9 -10.44 -0.45 0.21
N ASP A 10 -11.69 -0.69 -0.20
CA ASP A 10 -12.81 0.23 0.02
C ASP A 10 -12.58 1.65 -0.54
N VAL A 11 -11.84 1.73 -1.65
CA VAL A 11 -11.64 2.97 -2.43
C VAL A 11 -12.71 3.07 -3.52
N GLN A 12 -12.90 4.25 -4.13
CA GLN A 12 -13.87 4.39 -5.21
C GLN A 12 -13.46 3.61 -6.47
N ASP A 13 -14.42 3.11 -7.23
CA ASP A 13 -14.21 2.25 -8.41
C ASP A 13 -13.22 2.80 -9.45
N ARG A 14 -13.10 4.14 -9.55
CA ARG A 14 -12.10 4.78 -10.45
C ARG A 14 -10.67 4.32 -10.17
N PHE A 15 -10.32 4.03 -8.91
CA PHE A 15 -9.01 3.51 -8.52
C PHE A 15 -8.79 2.11 -9.11
N HIS A 16 -9.78 1.23 -8.98
CA HIS A 16 -9.73 -0.12 -9.53
C HIS A 16 -9.59 -0.09 -11.05
N GLY A 17 -10.42 0.69 -11.74
CA GLY A 17 -10.36 0.84 -13.19
C GLY A 17 -9.01 1.39 -13.68
N PHE A 18 -8.47 2.40 -12.99
CA PHE A 18 -7.14 2.94 -13.32
C PHE A 18 -6.04 1.91 -13.13
N LEU A 19 -5.97 1.25 -11.96
CA LEU A 19 -4.93 0.27 -11.67
C LEU A 19 -4.99 -0.93 -12.63
N SER A 20 -6.20 -1.40 -12.96
CA SER A 20 -6.43 -2.46 -13.96
C SER A 20 -5.92 -2.08 -15.35
N SER A 21 -5.84 -0.78 -15.68
CA SER A 21 -5.34 -0.31 -16.98
C SER A 21 -3.81 -0.28 -17.07
N VAL A 22 -3.10 -0.26 -15.94
CA VAL A 22 -1.62 -0.10 -15.89
C VAL A 22 -0.89 -1.25 -15.19
N MET A 23 -1.61 -2.15 -14.51
CA MET A 23 -1.07 -3.25 -13.73
C MET A 23 -1.95 -4.49 -13.86
N LEU A 24 -1.35 -5.67 -13.68
CA LEU A 24 -2.08 -6.94 -13.66
C LEU A 24 -2.75 -7.13 -12.30
N GLU A 25 -4.08 -7.28 -12.27
CA GLU A 25 -4.79 -7.72 -11.07
C GLU A 25 -4.61 -9.24 -10.89
N VAL A 26 -3.82 -9.65 -9.89
CA VAL A 26 -3.49 -11.07 -9.64
C VAL A 26 -4.46 -11.74 -8.66
N ALA A 27 -5.19 -10.94 -7.90
CA ALA A 27 -6.25 -11.34 -6.98
C ALA A 27 -7.12 -10.09 -6.72
N PRO A 28 -8.35 -10.23 -6.17
CA PRO A 28 -9.23 -9.09 -5.96
C PRO A 28 -8.53 -7.95 -5.21
N ASN A 29 -8.45 -6.79 -5.86
CA ASN A 29 -7.82 -5.57 -5.36
C ASN A 29 -6.29 -5.66 -5.12
N ILE A 30 -5.61 -6.64 -5.71
CA ILE A 30 -4.15 -6.81 -5.66
C ILE A 30 -3.57 -6.71 -7.06
N PHE A 31 -2.83 -5.62 -7.30
CA PHE A 31 -2.26 -5.27 -8.59
C PHE A 31 -0.75 -5.43 -8.57
N VAL A 32 -0.17 -6.02 -9.62
CA VAL A 32 1.26 -6.26 -9.75
C VAL A 32 1.78 -5.74 -11.08
N SER A 33 2.91 -5.04 -11.04
CA SER A 33 3.73 -4.74 -12.21
C SER A 33 5.13 -5.29 -11.96
N PRO A 34 5.63 -6.22 -12.81
CA PRO A 34 6.93 -6.86 -12.59
C PRO A 34 8.10 -5.89 -12.80
N ARG A 35 7.85 -4.75 -13.47
CA ARG A 35 8.87 -3.91 -14.07
C ARG A 35 8.44 -2.44 -14.11
N MET A 36 8.19 -1.84 -12.96
CA MET A 36 7.90 -0.41 -12.86
C MET A 36 9.17 0.35 -12.48
N ASN A 37 9.49 1.40 -13.23
CA ASN A 37 10.59 2.31 -12.89
C ASN A 37 10.10 3.39 -11.91
N PRO A 38 11.00 4.10 -11.21
CA PRO A 38 10.63 5.12 -10.22
C PRO A 38 9.68 6.20 -10.78
N GLY A 39 9.94 6.74 -11.96
CA GLY A 39 9.11 7.80 -12.54
C GLY A 39 7.70 7.34 -12.92
N VAL A 40 7.52 6.10 -13.39
CA VAL A 40 6.17 5.53 -13.63
C VAL A 40 5.46 5.30 -12.31
N ARG A 41 6.17 4.76 -11.30
CA ARG A 41 5.64 4.52 -9.97
C ARG A 41 5.14 5.81 -9.32
N GLU A 42 5.95 6.87 -9.36
CA GLU A 42 5.60 8.19 -8.84
C GLU A 42 4.36 8.76 -9.53
N ARG A 43 4.25 8.66 -10.87
CA ARG A 43 3.07 9.12 -11.61
C ARG A 43 1.80 8.34 -11.25
N VAL A 44 1.88 7.01 -11.16
CA VAL A 44 0.75 6.16 -10.74
C VAL A 44 0.30 6.57 -9.33
N TRP A 45 1.25 6.75 -8.41
CA TRP A 45 0.94 7.16 -7.04
C TRP A 45 0.37 8.57 -6.93
N GLN A 46 0.86 9.51 -7.76
CA GLN A 46 0.34 10.88 -7.79
C GLN A 46 -1.13 10.90 -8.18
N VAL A 47 -1.53 10.19 -9.25
CA VAL A 47 -2.94 10.08 -9.67
C VAL A 47 -3.82 9.58 -8.53
N MET A 48 -3.39 8.51 -7.85
CA MET A 48 -4.12 7.95 -6.71
C MET A 48 -4.22 8.94 -5.54
N THR A 49 -3.14 9.65 -5.25
CA THR A 49 -3.06 10.64 -4.15
C THR A 49 -3.95 11.84 -4.43
N ASP A 50 -3.95 12.36 -5.67
CA ASP A 50 -4.80 13.47 -6.09
C ASP A 50 -6.28 13.11 -5.95
N TRP A 51 -6.66 11.90 -6.39
CA TRP A 51 -8.01 11.40 -6.22
C TRP A 51 -8.40 11.23 -4.76
N TYR A 52 -7.51 10.67 -3.95
CA TYR A 52 -7.75 10.46 -2.53
C TYR A 52 -7.91 11.78 -1.77
N GLY A 53 -7.13 12.80 -2.12
CA GLY A 53 -7.23 14.14 -1.51
C GLY A 53 -8.58 14.83 -1.74
N ASN A 54 -9.28 14.50 -2.82
CA ASN A 54 -10.62 15.04 -3.11
C ASN A 54 -11.73 14.33 -2.32
N LEU A 55 -11.61 13.02 -2.12
CA LEU A 55 -12.59 12.23 -1.38
C LEU A 55 -11.88 11.09 -0.64
N PRO A 56 -11.41 11.32 0.60
CA PRO A 56 -10.67 10.34 1.38
C PRO A 56 -11.58 9.18 1.80
N GLN A 57 -11.47 8.04 1.10
CA GLN A 57 -12.23 6.83 1.43
C GLN A 57 -11.36 5.59 1.20
N GLY A 58 -11.45 4.65 2.12
CA GLY A 58 -10.70 3.40 2.04
C GLY A 58 -9.22 3.57 2.33
N SER A 59 -8.43 2.66 1.77
CA SER A 59 -6.98 2.68 1.94
C SER A 59 -6.28 2.05 0.75
N ALA A 60 -5.03 2.44 0.52
CA ALA A 60 -4.14 1.79 -0.43
C ALA A 60 -2.74 1.68 0.15
N VAL A 61 -2.02 0.63 -0.26
CA VAL A 61 -0.59 0.51 -0.04
C VAL A 61 0.11 0.16 -1.34
N MET A 62 1.16 0.90 -1.66
CA MET A 62 2.12 0.54 -2.70
C MET A 62 3.38 -0.03 -2.06
N ILE A 63 3.87 -1.14 -2.60
CA ILE A 63 5.01 -1.90 -2.11
C ILE A 63 5.97 -2.09 -3.28
N TRP A 64 7.26 -1.82 -3.07
CA TRP A 64 8.28 -2.08 -4.08
C TRP A 64 9.61 -2.50 -3.46
N ARG A 65 10.45 -3.19 -4.24
CA ARG A 65 11.83 -3.44 -3.84
C ARG A 65 12.63 -2.13 -3.83
N ASP A 66 13.19 -1.77 -2.68
CA ASP A 66 14.04 -0.60 -2.52
C ASP A 66 15.21 -0.92 -1.58
N VAL A 67 16.42 -0.99 -2.14
CA VAL A 67 17.61 -1.38 -1.37
C VAL A 67 18.00 -0.35 -0.30
N ASN A 68 17.46 0.87 -0.39
CA ASN A 68 17.73 1.94 0.57
C ASN A 68 16.63 2.09 1.63
N ALA A 69 15.53 1.34 1.50
CA ALA A 69 14.44 1.36 2.48
C ALA A 69 14.64 0.30 3.57
N VAL A 70 13.97 0.49 4.70
CA VAL A 70 13.87 -0.48 5.79
C VAL A 70 13.46 -1.85 5.25
N GLY A 71 14.21 -2.90 5.61
CA GLY A 71 13.99 -4.26 5.14
C GLY A 71 14.12 -4.48 3.63
N GLY A 72 14.66 -3.52 2.88
CA GLY A 72 14.71 -3.58 1.42
C GLY A 72 13.34 -3.35 0.73
N VAL A 73 12.36 -2.82 1.47
CA VAL A 73 10.96 -2.67 1.04
C VAL A 73 10.52 -1.22 1.16
N GLY A 74 10.29 -0.58 0.02
CA GLY A 74 9.65 0.72 -0.05
C GLY A 74 8.14 0.59 0.10
N LEU A 75 7.56 1.53 0.85
CA LEU A 75 6.14 1.59 1.16
C LEU A 75 5.60 3.00 0.92
N ALA A 76 4.38 3.10 0.40
CA ALA A 76 3.60 4.33 0.39
C ALA A 76 2.14 4.01 0.72
N HIS A 77 1.50 4.85 1.53
CA HIS A 77 0.16 4.60 2.06
C HIS A 77 -0.81 5.74 1.71
N LEU A 78 -2.06 5.37 1.42
CA LEU A 78 -3.21 6.26 1.43
C LEU A 78 -4.22 5.75 2.46
N GLY A 79 -4.86 6.68 3.16
CA GLY A 79 -5.77 6.38 4.26
C GLY A 79 -5.09 5.87 5.51
N ASP A 80 -5.90 5.38 6.45
CA ASP A 80 -5.40 4.81 7.69
C ASP A 80 -5.10 3.32 7.50
N PRO A 81 -3.83 2.89 7.45
CA PRO A 81 -3.51 1.49 7.25
C PRO A 81 -4.01 0.67 8.45
N PRO A 82 -4.67 -0.48 8.23
CA PRO A 82 -5.23 -1.31 9.31
C PRO A 82 -4.17 -1.96 10.21
N ARG A 83 -2.89 -1.70 9.95
CA ARG A 83 -1.71 -2.22 10.64
C ARG A 83 -0.75 -1.07 10.86
N GLU A 84 -0.40 -0.86 12.12
CA GLU A 84 0.66 0.08 12.48
C GLU A 84 2.01 -0.60 12.23
N LEU A 85 2.75 -0.10 11.25
CA LEU A 85 4.10 -0.55 10.94
C LEU A 85 5.09 0.24 11.79
N PHE A 86 6.05 -0.45 12.39
CA PHE A 86 7.16 0.19 13.09
C PHE A 86 8.48 -0.45 12.67
N GLU A 87 9.51 0.39 12.57
CA GLU A 87 10.86 -0.08 12.31
C GLU A 87 11.49 -0.58 13.61
N ALA A 88 12.11 -1.76 13.54
CA ALA A 88 12.99 -2.28 14.57
C ALA A 88 14.16 -2.99 13.91
N ASP A 89 15.38 -2.62 14.30
CA ASP A 89 16.63 -3.25 13.81
C ASP A 89 16.71 -3.33 12.27
N GLY A 90 16.25 -2.28 11.58
CA GLY A 90 16.26 -2.21 10.11
C GLY A 90 15.22 -3.10 9.43
N MET A 91 14.22 -3.61 10.17
CA MET A 91 13.12 -4.42 9.65
C MET A 91 11.76 -3.77 9.94
N TRP A 92 10.80 -4.02 9.05
CA TRP A 92 9.40 -3.68 9.30
C TRP A 92 8.75 -4.73 10.21
N LEU A 93 8.22 -4.29 11.33
CA LEU A 93 7.37 -5.08 12.22
C LEU A 93 5.95 -4.51 12.25
N VAL A 94 4.99 -5.38 12.54
CA VAL A 94 3.59 -4.99 12.73
C VAL A 94 3.31 -4.90 14.23
N ARG A 95 2.88 -3.73 14.71
CA ARG A 95 2.40 -3.60 16.08
C ARG A 95 1.01 -4.24 16.18
N ARG A 96 0.90 -5.32 16.94
CA ARG A 96 -0.39 -5.90 17.32
C ARG A 96 -0.85 -5.26 18.62
N ARG A 97 -1.99 -4.56 18.60
CA ARG A 97 -2.67 -4.15 19.85
C ARG A 97 -3.20 -5.41 20.53
N VAL A 98 -2.72 -5.70 21.73
CA VAL A 98 -3.29 -6.75 22.57
C VAL A 98 -4.64 -6.24 23.04
N SER A 99 -5.73 -6.87 22.62
CA SER A 99 -7.05 -6.59 23.19
C SER A 99 -7.00 -6.97 24.67
N SER A 100 -7.19 -6.01 25.56
CA SER A 100 -7.40 -6.28 26.98
C SER A 100 -8.76 -6.97 27.14
N THR A 101 -8.82 -8.27 26.86
CA THR A 101 -9.94 -9.10 27.28
C THR A 101 -9.93 -9.12 28.80
N GLN A 102 -11.01 -8.57 29.35
CA GLN A 102 -11.31 -8.47 30.77
C GLN A 102 -10.95 -9.74 31.54
N LYS A 103 -10.20 -9.57 32.63
CA LYS A 103 -10.26 -10.51 33.76
C LYS A 103 -11.69 -10.46 34.31
N ALA A 104 -12.37 -11.60 34.32
CA ALA A 104 -13.60 -11.81 35.08
C ALA A 104 -13.61 -13.26 35.58
N PRO A 105 -14.22 -13.53 36.75
CA PRO A 105 -14.15 -12.84 38.04
C PRO A 105 -12.98 -13.34 38.91
#